data_AF-A0AA87PYB9-F1
#
_entry.id   AF-A0AA87PYB9-F1
#
_cell.length_a   1.000
_cell.length_b   1.000
_cell.length_c   1.000
_cell.angle_alpha   90.00
_cell.angle_beta   90.00
_cell.angle_gamma   90.00
#
_symmetry.space_group_name_H-M   'P 1'
#
loop_
_entity.id
_entity.type
_entity.pdbx_description
1 polymer ?
#
loop_
_entity_poly.entity_id
_entity_poly.type
_entity_poly.pdbx_seq_one_letter_code
_entity_poly.pdbx_strand_id
1 'polypeptide(L)'
;MRDQEALEQYGLEMVRRDYPGANAAELSEQVMVRHFHDWMTRSLHLVDYVDSPMEQAFMGSMIIRAMTTKAFAVEFRSTTEDIEDDIKRVEYLIQLRWDLSRGHELEVESILEDANHMSAPDRAEFIREFAYFDDFEAYLDKLVSKGELSTKDRRDAFDRFPFFVFDHHVFCFVQPIIHFGGISYRPDFLMWMPSVPNVKVVVECDGRDYHIEPEVFAADRIRDRKLALNDYYVLRYSGSEIFRDPSEATADLHLHLLKKLAVRR
;
A
#
# COMPACT_ATOMS: atom_id res chain seq x y z
N MET A 1 14.91 4.16 -16.17
CA MET A 1 16.32 4.42 -15.78
C MET A 1 16.55 5.77 -15.11
N ARG A 2 16.49 6.94 -15.79
CA ARG A 2 16.83 8.24 -15.14
C ARG A 2 15.94 8.63 -13.95
N ASP A 3 14.65 8.31 -14.01
CA ASP A 3 13.72 8.67 -12.93
C ASP A 3 13.80 7.71 -11.74
N GLN A 4 13.98 6.42 -12.00
CA GLN A 4 14.18 5.41 -10.96
C GLN A 4 15.43 5.68 -10.11
N GLU A 5 16.59 5.87 -10.75
CA GLU A 5 17.85 6.13 -10.04
C GLU A 5 17.73 7.37 -9.14
N ALA A 6 17.05 8.43 -9.62
CA ALA A 6 16.81 9.64 -8.83
C ALA A 6 15.92 9.37 -7.61
N LEU A 7 14.88 8.54 -7.74
CA LEU A 7 14.00 8.14 -6.65
C LEU A 7 14.73 7.28 -5.61
N GLU A 8 15.57 6.34 -6.05
CA GLU A 8 16.40 5.52 -5.16
C GLU A 8 17.38 6.37 -4.35
N GLN A 9 18.06 7.33 -5.00
CA GLN A 9 18.95 8.27 -4.31
C GLN A 9 18.19 9.11 -3.29
N TYR A 10 17.00 9.62 -3.65
CA TYR A 10 16.17 10.39 -2.75
C TYR A 10 15.76 9.58 -1.50
N GLY A 11 15.33 8.34 -1.70
CA GLY A 11 15.00 7.43 -0.62
C GLY A 11 16.19 7.14 0.31
N LEU A 12 17.38 6.96 -0.26
CA LEU A 12 18.61 6.77 0.50
C LEU A 12 18.97 8.01 1.35
N GLU A 13 18.80 9.21 0.80
CA GLU A 13 19.02 10.46 1.54
C GLU A 13 18.07 10.59 2.74
N MET A 14 16.81 10.18 2.59
CA MET A 14 15.85 10.16 3.71
C MET A 14 16.27 9.21 4.83
N VAL A 15 16.69 7.98 4.50
CA VAL A 15 17.17 7.03 5.51
C VAL A 15 18.40 7.59 6.23
N ARG A 16 19.35 8.17 5.50
CA ARG A 16 20.56 8.78 6.10
C ARG A 16 20.27 9.98 6.99
N ARG A 17 19.23 10.75 6.68
CA ARG A 17 18.78 11.87 7.51
C ARG A 17 18.26 11.36 8.86
N ASP A 18 17.46 10.29 8.84
CA ASP A 18 16.82 9.76 10.04
C ASP A 18 17.76 8.87 10.86
N TYR A 19 18.81 8.30 10.23
CA TYR A 19 19.84 7.47 10.84
C TYR A 19 21.26 7.96 10.50
N PRO A 20 21.66 9.15 11.00
CA PRO A 20 22.94 9.75 10.64
C PRO A 20 24.12 8.91 11.16
N GLY A 21 25.03 8.55 10.26
CA GLY A 21 26.25 7.79 10.58
C GLY A 21 26.09 6.28 10.68
N ALA A 22 24.87 5.75 10.54
CA ALA A 22 24.63 4.31 10.52
C ALA A 22 25.18 3.68 9.22
N ASN A 23 25.83 2.53 9.35
CA ASN A 23 26.32 1.75 8.22
C ASN A 23 25.24 0.79 7.68
N ALA A 24 25.50 0.16 6.53
CA ALA A 24 24.52 -0.71 5.87
C ALA A 24 24.05 -1.90 6.74
N ALA A 25 24.94 -2.49 7.55
CA ALA A 25 24.58 -3.59 8.44
C ALA A 25 23.69 -3.11 9.60
N GLU A 26 23.99 -1.95 10.18
CA GLU A 26 23.15 -1.34 11.23
C GLU A 26 21.77 -0.97 10.70
N LEU A 27 21.70 -0.45 9.47
CA LEU A 27 20.44 -0.12 8.81
C LEU A 27 19.62 -1.37 8.47
N SER A 28 20.24 -2.47 8.04
CA SER A 28 19.53 -3.71 7.72
C SER A 28 18.89 -4.37 8.93
N GLU A 29 19.35 -4.09 10.14
CA GLU A 29 18.72 -4.56 11.39
C GLU A 29 17.46 -3.75 11.75
N GLN A 30 17.30 -2.52 11.22
CA GLN A 30 16.14 -1.68 11.51
C GLN A 30 14.92 -2.13 10.71
N VAL A 31 13.90 -2.69 11.38
CA VAL A 31 12.63 -3.12 10.77
C VAL A 31 12.00 -2.04 9.89
N MET A 32 11.97 -0.78 10.39
CA MET A 32 11.44 0.37 9.66
C MET A 32 12.17 0.62 8.34
N VAL A 33 13.49 0.46 8.32
CA VAL A 33 14.31 0.65 7.13
C VAL A 33 14.11 -0.49 6.14
N ARG A 34 14.05 -1.74 6.60
CA ARG A 34 13.78 -2.91 5.74
C ARG A 34 12.47 -2.78 4.98
N HIS A 35 11.38 -2.50 5.67
CA HIS A 35 10.08 -2.37 5.00
C HIS A 35 10.01 -1.13 4.10
N PHE A 36 10.66 -0.01 4.47
CA PHE A 36 10.74 1.15 3.57
C PHE A 36 11.49 0.82 2.29
N HIS A 37 12.62 0.10 2.42
CA HIS A 37 13.38 -0.41 1.27
C HIS A 37 12.52 -1.33 0.40
N ASP A 38 11.78 -2.26 1.00
CA ASP A 38 10.93 -3.18 0.26
C ASP A 38 9.76 -2.47 -0.43
N TRP A 39 9.12 -1.51 0.26
CA TRP A 39 8.11 -0.64 -0.32
C TRP A 39 8.65 0.15 -1.52
N MET A 40 9.82 0.76 -1.37
CA MET A 40 10.45 1.56 -2.41
C MET A 40 10.81 0.70 -3.62
N THR A 41 11.47 -0.44 -3.38
CA THR A 41 11.85 -1.39 -4.44
C THR A 41 10.63 -1.83 -5.24
N ARG A 42 9.53 -2.24 -4.57
CA ARG A 42 8.28 -2.61 -5.25
C ARG A 42 7.68 -1.45 -6.05
N SER A 43 7.64 -0.27 -5.44
CA SER A 43 7.05 0.92 -6.07
C SER A 43 7.83 1.33 -7.31
N LEU A 44 9.15 1.27 -7.27
CA LEU A 44 10.01 1.60 -8.41
C LEU A 44 9.92 0.59 -9.53
N HIS A 45 9.84 -0.70 -9.22
CA HIS A 45 9.59 -1.72 -10.24
C HIS A 45 8.33 -1.41 -11.04
N LEU A 46 7.25 -0.98 -10.38
CA LEU A 46 5.99 -0.65 -11.03
C LEU A 46 6.10 0.56 -11.98
N VAL A 47 7.03 1.49 -11.75
CA VAL A 47 7.27 2.60 -12.68
C VAL A 47 7.74 2.08 -14.04
N ASP A 48 8.53 1.01 -14.09
CA ASP A 48 8.97 0.42 -15.37
C ASP A 48 7.87 -0.42 -16.05
N TYR A 49 6.79 -0.74 -15.33
CA TYR A 49 5.68 -1.56 -15.85
C TYR A 49 4.54 -0.75 -16.49
N VAL A 50 4.43 0.56 -16.22
CA VAL A 50 3.40 1.39 -16.86
C VAL A 50 3.72 1.65 -18.32
N ASP A 51 2.69 1.89 -19.13
CA ASP A 51 2.77 1.81 -20.60
C ASP A 51 3.32 3.08 -21.27
N SER A 52 3.31 4.23 -20.58
CA SER A 52 3.73 5.50 -21.17
C SER A 52 4.67 6.35 -20.30
N PRO A 53 5.54 7.19 -20.92
CA PRO A 53 6.39 8.13 -20.18
C PRO A 53 5.63 9.12 -19.28
N MET A 54 4.38 9.38 -19.62
CA MET A 54 3.51 10.26 -18.84
C MET A 54 3.00 9.55 -17.58
N GLU A 55 2.57 8.29 -17.70
CA GLU A 55 2.25 7.44 -16.54
C GLU A 55 3.49 7.28 -15.63
N GLN A 56 4.68 7.11 -16.21
CA GLN A 56 5.95 7.07 -15.46
C GLN A 56 6.20 8.35 -14.68
N ALA A 57 6.04 9.51 -15.32
CA ALA A 57 6.21 10.82 -14.67
C ALA A 57 5.19 11.04 -13.54
N PHE A 58 3.92 10.67 -13.78
CA PHE A 58 2.86 10.78 -12.77
C PHE A 58 3.12 9.88 -11.58
N MET A 59 3.43 8.59 -11.83
CA MET A 59 3.70 7.60 -10.80
C MET A 59 4.97 7.94 -10.00
N GLY A 60 6.05 8.36 -10.66
CA GLY A 60 7.27 8.80 -10.00
C GLY A 60 7.01 9.99 -9.07
N SER A 61 6.20 10.96 -9.51
CA SER A 61 5.76 12.07 -8.66
C SER A 61 4.93 11.62 -7.46
N MET A 62 4.03 10.64 -7.64
CA MET A 62 3.26 10.06 -6.53
C MET A 62 4.17 9.39 -5.49
N ILE A 63 5.21 8.68 -5.92
CA ILE A 63 6.18 8.04 -5.03
C ILE A 63 6.93 9.09 -4.22
N ILE A 64 7.42 10.18 -4.84
CA ILE A 64 8.05 11.32 -4.14
C ILE A 64 7.09 11.92 -3.10
N ARG A 65 5.84 12.11 -3.49
CA ARG A 65 4.81 12.66 -2.60
C ARG A 65 4.55 11.73 -1.41
N ALA A 66 4.43 10.42 -1.63
CA ALA A 66 4.25 9.43 -0.57
C ALA A 66 5.43 9.40 0.41
N MET A 67 6.66 9.59 -0.09
CA MET A 67 7.85 9.69 0.77
C MET A 67 7.87 10.99 1.60
N THR A 68 7.40 12.10 1.04
CA THR A 68 7.53 13.43 1.68
C THR A 68 6.37 13.80 2.59
N THR A 69 5.18 13.26 2.34
CA THR A 69 3.96 13.66 3.05
C THR A 69 3.49 12.58 4.01
N LYS A 70 3.64 12.83 5.32
CA LYS A 70 3.23 11.89 6.39
C LYS A 70 1.74 11.51 6.36
N ALA A 71 0.89 12.31 5.72
CA ALA A 71 -0.55 12.08 5.62
C ALA A 71 -0.94 11.18 4.42
N PHE A 72 0.02 10.81 3.56
CA PHE A 72 -0.23 10.09 2.31
C PHE A 72 0.60 8.80 2.25
N ALA A 73 0.23 7.83 3.07
CA ALA A 73 0.81 6.50 2.99
C ALA A 73 0.13 5.71 1.86
N VAL A 74 0.81 5.66 0.73
CA VAL A 74 0.35 4.95 -0.47
C VAL A 74 1.08 3.62 -0.59
N GLU A 75 0.33 2.52 -0.67
CA GLU A 75 0.87 1.21 -1.06
C GLU A 75 0.64 1.00 -2.55
N PHE A 76 1.72 0.92 -3.34
CA PHE A 76 1.64 0.64 -4.76
C PHE A 76 1.61 -0.87 -5.01
N ARG A 77 0.67 -1.34 -5.83
CA ARG A 77 0.51 -2.77 -6.14
C ARG A 77 0.35 -3.00 -7.64
N SER A 78 1.03 -4.04 -8.13
CA SER A 78 0.61 -4.72 -9.35
C SER A 78 -0.72 -5.41 -9.11
N THR A 79 -1.46 -5.67 -10.17
CA THR A 79 -2.74 -6.35 -10.10
C THR A 79 -2.67 -7.74 -10.72
N THR A 80 -3.62 -8.59 -10.35
CA THR A 80 -3.92 -9.82 -11.09
C THR A 80 -4.88 -9.51 -12.25
N GLU A 81 -5.73 -10.46 -12.64
CA GLU A 81 -6.70 -10.30 -13.74
C GLU A 81 -8.00 -9.59 -13.31
N ASP A 82 -8.29 -9.51 -12.01
CA ASP A 82 -9.50 -8.86 -11.47
C ASP A 82 -9.18 -8.09 -10.19
N ILE A 83 -9.43 -6.78 -10.26
CA ILE A 83 -9.21 -5.86 -9.15
C ILE A 83 -10.03 -6.18 -7.90
N GLU A 84 -11.24 -6.75 -8.05
CA GLU A 84 -12.08 -7.04 -6.90
C GLU A 84 -11.51 -8.20 -6.06
N ASP A 85 -10.82 -9.14 -6.70
CA ASP A 85 -10.12 -10.21 -5.99
C ASP A 85 -8.85 -9.71 -5.31
N ASP A 86 -8.14 -8.76 -5.93
CA ASP A 86 -7.01 -8.07 -5.31
C ASP A 86 -7.45 -7.26 -4.08
N ILE A 87 -8.56 -6.51 -4.17
CA ILE A 87 -9.13 -5.77 -3.04
C ILE A 87 -9.53 -6.73 -1.90
N LYS A 88 -10.26 -7.81 -2.20
CA LYS A 88 -10.61 -8.84 -1.18
C LYS A 88 -9.38 -9.44 -0.52
N ARG A 89 -8.32 -9.68 -1.29
CA ARG A 89 -7.04 -10.18 -0.75
C ARG A 89 -6.43 -9.17 0.21
N VAL A 90 -6.45 -7.88 -0.13
CA VAL A 90 -5.96 -6.80 0.72
C VAL A 90 -6.80 -6.69 2.00
N GLU A 91 -8.13 -6.75 1.91
CA GLU A 91 -9.04 -6.75 3.07
C GLU A 91 -8.78 -7.93 4.01
N TYR A 92 -8.63 -9.15 3.45
CA TYR A 92 -8.30 -10.33 4.23
C TYR A 92 -6.95 -10.19 4.95
N LEU A 93 -5.93 -9.62 4.29
CA LEU A 93 -4.62 -9.38 4.93
C LEU A 93 -4.70 -8.37 6.07
N ILE A 94 -5.52 -7.32 5.93
CA ILE A 94 -5.79 -6.34 7.01
C ILE A 94 -6.41 -7.06 8.21
N GLN A 95 -7.46 -7.84 7.97
CA GLN A 95 -8.18 -8.56 9.03
C GLN A 95 -7.29 -9.60 9.71
N LEU A 96 -6.57 -10.40 8.91
CA LEU A 96 -5.64 -11.41 9.43
C LEU A 96 -4.59 -10.77 10.35
N ARG A 97 -4.03 -9.64 9.94
CA ARG A 97 -3.04 -8.93 10.76
C ARG A 97 -3.62 -8.46 12.08
N TRP A 98 -4.83 -7.88 12.07
CA TRP A 98 -5.54 -7.48 13.28
C TRP A 98 -5.77 -8.65 14.23
N ASP A 99 -6.26 -9.77 13.71
CA ASP A 99 -6.58 -10.96 14.50
C ASP A 99 -5.32 -11.59 15.11
N LEU A 100 -4.22 -11.63 14.37
CA LEU A 100 -2.94 -12.16 14.85
C LEU A 100 -2.32 -11.25 15.91
N SER A 101 -2.33 -9.93 15.74
CA SER A 101 -1.84 -8.99 16.75
C SER A 101 -2.65 -9.10 18.05
N ARG A 102 -3.98 -9.17 17.96
CA ARG A 102 -4.84 -9.37 19.13
C ARG A 102 -4.65 -10.74 19.76
N GLY A 103 -4.47 -11.79 18.95
CA GLY A 103 -4.20 -13.15 19.43
C GLY A 103 -2.90 -13.23 20.23
N HIS A 104 -1.86 -12.53 19.76
CA HIS A 104 -0.60 -12.41 20.49
C HIS A 104 -0.78 -11.70 21.83
N GLU A 105 -1.45 -10.54 21.86
CA GLU A 105 -1.72 -9.81 23.10
C GLU A 105 -2.46 -10.67 24.14
N LEU A 106 -3.50 -11.40 23.71
CA LEU A 106 -4.26 -12.28 24.60
C LEU A 106 -3.42 -13.45 25.13
N GLU A 107 -2.54 -14.03 24.29
CA GLU A 107 -1.65 -15.11 24.72
C GLU A 107 -0.65 -14.61 25.77
N VAL A 108 -0.05 -13.44 25.55
CA VAL A 108 0.86 -12.78 26.51
C VAL A 108 0.14 -12.46 27.82
N GLU A 109 -1.06 -11.88 27.76
CA GLU A 109 -1.88 -11.60 28.94
C GLU A 109 -2.15 -12.88 29.74
N SER A 110 -2.58 -13.95 29.08
CA SER A 110 -2.84 -15.25 29.74
C SER A 110 -1.59 -15.81 30.42
N ILE A 111 -0.43 -15.76 29.77
CA ILE A 111 0.85 -16.22 30.34
C ILE A 111 1.21 -15.41 31.59
N LEU A 112 1.03 -14.09 31.55
CA LEU A 112 1.32 -13.20 32.68
C LEU A 112 0.33 -13.41 33.84
N GLU A 113 -0.94 -13.67 33.55
CA GLU A 113 -1.94 -14.02 34.56
C GLU A 113 -1.59 -15.32 35.28
N ASP A 114 -1.27 -16.39 34.55
CA ASP A 114 -0.83 -17.66 35.12
C ASP A 114 0.43 -17.49 35.99
N ALA A 115 1.40 -16.74 35.47
CA ALA A 115 2.66 -16.42 36.15
C ALA A 115 2.44 -15.68 37.48
N ASN A 116 1.42 -14.82 37.59
CA ASN A 116 1.10 -14.09 38.81
C ASN A 116 0.63 -14.99 39.96
N HIS A 117 0.17 -16.20 39.66
CA HIS A 117 -0.25 -17.18 40.66
C HIS A 117 0.89 -18.11 41.11
N MET A 118 2.10 -17.95 40.56
CA MET A 118 3.26 -18.80 40.85
C MET A 118 4.20 -18.20 41.90
N SER A 119 4.98 -19.09 42.55
CA SER A 119 6.07 -18.68 43.43
C SER A 119 7.17 -17.95 42.62
N ALA A 120 7.97 -17.08 43.23
CA ALA A 120 8.96 -16.30 42.50
C ALA A 120 10.01 -17.16 41.73
N PRO A 121 10.52 -18.28 42.26
CA PRO A 121 11.38 -19.21 41.51
C PRO A 121 10.66 -19.84 40.31
N ASP A 122 9.46 -20.39 40.53
CA ASP A 122 8.69 -21.09 39.49
C ASP A 122 8.26 -20.13 38.38
N ARG A 123 7.87 -18.91 38.74
CA ARG A 123 7.52 -17.85 37.78
C ARG A 123 8.67 -17.51 36.84
N ALA A 124 9.90 -17.43 37.36
CA ALA A 124 11.06 -17.09 36.54
C ALA A 124 11.43 -18.23 35.58
N GLU A 125 11.23 -19.48 35.99
CA GLU A 125 11.37 -20.64 35.11
C GLU A 125 10.28 -20.67 34.04
N PHE A 126 9.02 -20.51 34.45
CA PHE A 126 7.85 -20.45 33.57
C PHE A 126 7.99 -19.36 32.49
N ILE A 127 8.25 -18.11 32.87
CA ILE A 127 8.41 -17.01 31.89
C ILE A 127 9.56 -17.30 30.91
N ARG A 128 10.66 -17.94 31.35
CA ARG A 128 11.77 -18.31 30.46
C ARG A 128 11.38 -19.38 29.45
N GLU A 129 10.54 -20.34 29.82
CA GLU A 129 10.02 -21.36 28.90
C GLU A 129 9.07 -20.76 27.84
N PHE A 130 8.40 -19.66 28.18
CA PHE A 130 7.42 -18.99 27.32
C PHE A 130 7.91 -17.68 26.69
N ALA A 131 9.19 -17.30 26.86
CA ALA A 131 9.78 -16.04 26.38
C ALA A 131 9.67 -15.82 24.86
N TYR A 132 9.37 -16.86 24.08
CA TYR A 132 9.09 -16.76 22.64
C TYR A 132 7.80 -16.00 22.31
N PHE A 133 6.91 -15.79 23.29
CA PHE A 133 5.68 -15.04 23.11
C PHE A 133 5.81 -13.56 23.48
N ASP A 134 6.95 -13.11 24.00
CA ASP A 134 7.21 -11.67 24.14
C ASP A 134 7.54 -11.02 22.78
N ASP A 135 8.02 -11.83 21.83
CA ASP A 135 8.35 -11.40 20.48
C ASP A 135 7.27 -11.84 19.47
N PHE A 136 6.69 -10.86 18.80
CA PHE A 136 5.62 -11.09 17.85
C PHE A 136 6.08 -11.89 16.62
N GLU A 137 7.34 -11.73 16.16
CA GLU A 137 7.86 -12.51 15.04
C GLU A 137 7.96 -14.01 15.41
N ALA A 138 8.48 -14.32 16.60
CA ALA A 138 8.54 -15.69 17.14
C ALA A 138 7.14 -16.30 17.34
N TYR A 139 6.15 -15.52 17.77
CA TYR A 139 4.75 -15.95 17.81
C TYR A 139 4.23 -16.38 16.43
N LEU A 140 4.45 -15.56 15.40
CA LEU A 140 4.04 -15.89 14.03
C LEU A 140 4.75 -17.17 13.52
N ASP A 141 6.04 -17.32 13.80
CA ASP A 141 6.80 -18.52 13.42
C ASP A 141 6.25 -19.79 14.08
N LYS A 142 5.81 -19.69 15.34
CA LYS A 142 5.14 -20.80 16.03
C LYS A 142 3.84 -21.18 15.35
N LEU A 143 2.99 -20.22 14.98
CA LEU A 143 1.73 -20.50 14.28
C LEU A 143 1.99 -21.18 12.93
N VAL A 144 3.03 -20.74 12.19
CA VAL A 144 3.45 -21.40 10.95
C VAL A 144 3.90 -22.84 11.21
N SER A 145 4.72 -23.07 12.24
CA SER A 145 5.20 -24.43 12.57
C SER A 145 4.07 -25.40 12.93
N LYS A 146 2.98 -24.89 13.50
CA LYS A 146 1.78 -25.65 13.87
C LYS A 146 0.79 -25.85 12.70
N GLY A 147 1.01 -25.16 11.58
CA GLY A 147 0.08 -25.16 10.44
C GLY A 147 -1.17 -24.30 10.64
N GLU A 148 -1.18 -23.45 11.68
CA GLU A 148 -2.29 -22.53 11.99
C GLU A 148 -2.21 -21.24 11.15
N LEU A 149 -1.03 -20.92 10.61
CA LEU A 149 -0.78 -19.82 9.67
C LEU A 149 0.01 -20.33 8.47
N SER A 150 -0.39 -19.99 7.25
CA SER A 150 0.39 -20.36 6.06
C SER A 150 1.65 -19.48 5.95
N THR A 151 2.76 -20.05 5.46
CA THR A 151 3.98 -19.26 5.19
C THR A 151 3.73 -18.12 4.21
N LYS A 152 2.82 -18.33 3.25
CA LYS A 152 2.42 -17.29 2.29
C LYS A 152 1.69 -16.15 3.00
N ASP A 153 0.76 -16.44 3.89
CA ASP A 153 0.00 -15.41 4.58
C ASP A 153 0.83 -14.67 5.63
N ARG A 154 1.74 -15.37 6.34
CA ARG A 154 2.76 -14.70 7.17
C ARG A 154 3.53 -13.68 6.34
N ARG A 155 4.10 -14.11 5.21
CA ARG A 155 4.88 -13.25 4.34
C ARG A 155 4.05 -12.10 3.77
N ASP A 156 2.87 -12.40 3.25
CA ASP A 156 2.05 -11.41 2.57
C ASP A 156 1.45 -10.39 3.55
N ALA A 157 1.18 -10.77 4.82
CA ALA A 157 0.60 -9.90 5.83
C ALA A 157 1.62 -9.09 6.64
N PHE A 158 2.85 -9.60 6.81
CA PHE A 158 3.85 -8.98 7.69
C PHE A 158 5.14 -8.56 6.98
N ASP A 159 5.60 -9.32 5.99
CA ASP A 159 6.82 -8.96 5.25
C ASP A 159 6.51 -8.00 4.09
N ARG A 160 5.34 -8.18 3.42
CA ARG A 160 5.00 -7.49 2.17
C ARG A 160 3.82 -6.54 2.24
N PHE A 161 3.02 -6.63 3.30
CA PHE A 161 1.94 -5.66 3.53
C PHE A 161 2.52 -4.42 4.21
N PRO A 162 1.97 -3.22 3.96
CA PRO A 162 2.45 -2.04 4.65
C PRO A 162 2.40 -2.21 6.17
N PHE A 163 3.23 -1.41 6.85
CA PHE A 163 3.05 -1.09 8.27
C PHE A 163 1.59 -0.71 8.58
N PHE A 164 1.26 -0.68 9.87
CA PHE A 164 -0.09 -0.42 10.42
C PHE A 164 -1.02 0.30 9.43
N VAL A 165 -2.09 -0.38 9.00
CA VAL A 165 -3.06 0.26 8.11
C VAL A 165 -3.80 1.30 8.91
N PHE A 166 -3.45 2.56 8.65
CA PHE A 166 -4.12 3.69 9.27
C PHE A 166 -5.35 4.10 8.46
N ASP A 167 -6.24 4.89 9.08
CA ASP A 167 -7.42 5.44 8.42
C ASP A 167 -7.13 6.25 7.14
N HIS A 168 -5.89 6.68 6.94
CA HIS A 168 -5.46 7.48 5.78
C HIS A 168 -4.64 6.68 4.76
N HIS A 169 -4.51 5.36 4.91
CA HIS A 169 -3.83 4.52 3.93
C HIS A 169 -4.59 4.44 2.62
N VAL A 170 -3.86 4.58 1.53
CA VAL A 170 -4.37 4.45 0.16
C VAL A 170 -3.61 3.32 -0.53
N PHE A 171 -4.32 2.44 -1.22
CA PHE A 171 -3.74 1.47 -2.15
C PHE A 171 -3.84 2.03 -3.55
N CYS A 172 -2.71 2.12 -4.24
CA CYS A 172 -2.63 2.45 -5.66
C CYS A 172 -2.41 1.15 -6.44
N PHE A 173 -3.46 0.68 -7.09
CA PHE A 173 -3.36 -0.43 -8.03
C PHE A 173 -2.97 0.12 -9.40
N VAL A 174 -1.85 -0.37 -9.92
CA VAL A 174 -1.28 0.10 -11.19
C VAL A 174 -1.84 -0.73 -12.33
N GLN A 175 -2.43 -0.06 -13.31
CA GLN A 175 -3.06 -0.65 -14.49
C GLN A 175 -3.99 -1.86 -14.24
N PRO A 176 -4.90 -1.79 -13.24
CA PRO A 176 -5.80 -2.89 -12.89
C PRO A 176 -6.79 -3.20 -14.00
N ILE A 177 -7.28 -4.43 -14.09
CA ILE A 177 -8.46 -4.73 -14.91
C ILE A 177 -9.70 -4.68 -14.03
N ILE A 178 -10.64 -3.81 -14.39
CA ILE A 178 -11.96 -3.68 -13.77
C ILE A 178 -12.99 -4.33 -14.69
N HIS A 179 -13.79 -5.25 -14.14
CA HIS A 179 -14.90 -5.88 -14.86
C HIS A 179 -16.23 -5.32 -14.34
N PHE A 180 -17.02 -4.71 -15.22
CA PHE A 180 -18.37 -4.27 -14.87
C PHE A 180 -19.31 -4.36 -16.08
N GLY A 181 -20.51 -4.91 -15.87
CA GLY A 181 -21.55 -4.98 -16.90
C GLY A 181 -21.11 -5.65 -18.21
N GLY A 182 -20.29 -6.69 -18.13
CA GLY A 182 -19.76 -7.43 -19.30
C GLY A 182 -18.68 -6.70 -20.10
N ILE A 183 -18.12 -5.62 -19.56
CA ILE A 183 -17.00 -4.88 -20.15
C ILE A 183 -15.80 -5.00 -19.22
N SER A 184 -14.63 -5.20 -19.81
CA SER A 184 -13.34 -5.07 -19.14
C SER A 184 -12.73 -3.71 -19.47
N TYR A 185 -12.24 -3.03 -18.44
CA TYR A 185 -11.62 -1.73 -18.55
C TYR A 185 -10.35 -1.68 -17.72
N ARG A 186 -9.26 -1.19 -18.32
CA ARG A 186 -7.97 -1.04 -17.67
C ARG A 186 -7.64 0.46 -17.54
N PRO A 187 -7.91 1.10 -16.39
CA PRO A 187 -7.41 2.45 -16.15
C PRO A 187 -5.91 2.47 -15.93
N ASP A 188 -5.29 3.65 -15.91
CA ASP A 188 -3.86 3.78 -15.62
C ASP A 188 -3.57 3.49 -14.14
N PHE A 189 -4.39 4.04 -13.24
CA PHE A 189 -4.32 3.75 -11.81
C PHE A 189 -5.70 3.68 -11.16
N LEU A 190 -5.82 2.86 -10.12
CA LEU A 190 -6.96 2.87 -9.21
C LEU A 190 -6.47 3.12 -7.77
N MET A 191 -6.96 4.19 -7.18
CA MET A 191 -6.77 4.50 -5.76
C MET A 191 -7.95 3.96 -4.96
N TRP A 192 -7.68 3.17 -3.94
CA TRP A 192 -8.67 2.62 -3.03
C TRP A 192 -8.23 2.78 -1.57
N MET A 193 -9.17 3.08 -0.69
CA MET A 193 -8.89 3.30 0.73
C MET A 193 -9.73 2.34 1.57
N PRO A 194 -9.12 1.45 2.38
CA PRO A 194 -9.87 0.51 3.21
C PRO A 194 -10.78 1.20 4.23
N SER A 195 -10.41 2.41 4.65
CA SER A 195 -11.16 3.21 5.62
C SER A 195 -12.45 3.82 5.04
N VAL A 196 -12.55 3.92 3.72
CA VAL A 196 -13.73 4.37 2.96
C VAL A 196 -13.91 3.43 1.77
N PRO A 197 -14.23 2.14 1.98
CA PRO A 197 -14.05 1.08 0.99
C PRO A 197 -14.91 1.25 -0.27
N ASN A 198 -15.99 2.03 -0.18
CA ASN A 198 -16.87 2.37 -1.30
C ASN A 198 -16.31 3.51 -2.18
N VAL A 199 -15.19 4.14 -1.79
CA VAL A 199 -14.55 5.20 -2.57
C VAL A 199 -13.41 4.60 -3.37
N LYS A 200 -13.64 4.46 -4.67
CA LYS A 200 -12.66 4.00 -5.66
C LYS A 200 -12.37 5.16 -6.61
N VAL A 201 -11.13 5.65 -6.65
CA VAL A 201 -10.74 6.77 -7.53
C VAL A 201 -9.90 6.24 -8.69
N VAL A 202 -10.47 6.26 -9.89
CA VAL A 202 -9.75 5.98 -11.13
C VAL A 202 -8.94 7.21 -11.51
N VAL A 203 -7.69 7.02 -11.88
CA VAL A 203 -6.83 8.06 -12.47
C VAL A 203 -6.44 7.65 -13.88
N GLU A 204 -6.66 8.57 -14.82
CA GLU A 204 -6.22 8.47 -16.21
C GLU A 204 -5.19 9.57 -16.50
N CYS A 205 -4.08 9.18 -17.10
CA CYS A 205 -3.10 10.05 -17.72
C CYS A 205 -3.47 10.16 -19.20
N ASP A 206 -4.13 11.26 -19.58
CA ASP A 206 -4.65 11.48 -20.92
C ASP A 206 -3.60 12.14 -21.82
N GLY A 207 -3.00 11.35 -22.72
CA GLY A 207 -1.92 11.82 -23.61
C GLY A 207 -2.42 12.47 -24.92
N ARG A 208 -3.73 12.68 -25.08
CA ARG A 208 -4.35 13.05 -26.35
C ARG A 208 -4.65 14.54 -26.43
N ASP A 209 -3.63 15.34 -26.68
CA ASP A 209 -3.80 16.77 -26.97
C ASP A 209 -4.19 17.07 -28.44
N TYR A 210 -4.29 16.09 -29.33
CA TYR A 210 -4.57 16.34 -30.76
C TYR A 210 -5.55 15.33 -31.37
N HIS A 211 -6.69 15.85 -31.88
CA HIS A 211 -7.71 15.17 -32.70
C HIS A 211 -8.27 13.84 -32.13
N ILE A 212 -9.14 13.95 -31.13
CA ILE A 212 -9.98 12.82 -30.69
C ILE A 212 -11.18 12.72 -31.64
N GLU A 213 -11.30 11.58 -32.33
CA GLU A 213 -12.47 11.24 -33.14
C GLU A 213 -13.75 11.29 -32.27
N PRO A 214 -14.88 11.85 -32.76
CA PRO A 214 -16.12 11.98 -32.00
C PRO A 214 -16.62 10.68 -31.37
N GLU A 215 -16.36 9.54 -32.01
CA GLU A 215 -16.75 8.20 -31.56
C GLU A 215 -16.00 7.79 -30.30
N VAL A 216 -14.72 8.14 -30.17
CA VAL A 216 -13.92 7.88 -28.96
C VAL A 216 -14.47 8.71 -27.80
N PHE A 217 -14.76 9.98 -28.05
CA PHE A 217 -15.33 10.86 -27.03
C PHE A 217 -16.69 10.36 -26.50
N ALA A 218 -17.55 9.85 -27.40
CA ALA A 218 -18.82 9.26 -27.00
C ALA A 218 -18.63 7.98 -26.18
N ALA A 219 -17.68 7.12 -26.56
CA ALA A 219 -17.34 5.91 -25.82
C ALA A 219 -16.81 6.22 -24.42
N ASP A 220 -15.94 7.22 -24.29
CA ASP A 220 -15.38 7.68 -23.01
C ASP A 220 -16.47 8.18 -22.08
N ARG A 221 -17.42 8.99 -22.58
CA ARG A 221 -18.57 9.42 -21.78
C ARG A 221 -19.50 8.29 -21.34
N ILE A 222 -19.63 7.24 -22.14
CA ILE A 222 -20.37 6.04 -21.74
C ILE A 222 -19.61 5.31 -20.63
N ARG A 223 -18.29 5.19 -20.76
CA ARG A 223 -17.41 4.57 -19.77
C ARG A 223 -17.47 5.30 -18.44
N ASP A 224 -17.29 6.62 -18.43
CA ASP A 224 -17.31 7.45 -17.22
C ASP A 224 -18.64 7.34 -16.48
N ARG A 225 -19.77 7.30 -17.21
CA ARG A 225 -21.10 7.08 -16.60
C ARG A 225 -21.24 5.68 -15.99
N LYS A 226 -20.69 4.65 -16.63
CA LYS A 226 -20.72 3.30 -16.07
C LYS A 226 -19.82 3.17 -14.84
N LEU A 227 -18.64 3.80 -14.85
CA LEU A 227 -17.76 3.88 -13.69
C LEU A 227 -18.46 4.58 -12.52
N ALA A 228 -19.09 5.73 -12.77
CA ALA A 228 -19.84 6.46 -11.75
C ALA A 228 -21.02 5.66 -11.18
N LEU A 229 -21.72 4.86 -12.00
CA LEU A 229 -22.79 3.95 -11.53
C LEU A 229 -22.28 2.82 -10.62
N ASN A 230 -20.98 2.52 -10.65
CA ASN A 230 -20.33 1.49 -9.84
C ASN A 230 -19.39 2.10 -8.78
N ASP A 231 -19.70 3.31 -8.32
CA ASP A 231 -18.98 4.02 -7.25
C ASP A 231 -17.49 4.33 -7.55
N TYR A 232 -17.12 4.35 -8.83
CA TYR A 232 -15.82 4.85 -9.27
C TYR A 232 -15.90 6.35 -9.56
N TYR A 233 -14.97 7.11 -8.97
CA TYR A 233 -14.75 8.51 -9.26
C TYR A 233 -13.55 8.64 -10.20
N VAL A 234 -13.72 9.30 -11.35
CA VAL A 234 -12.68 9.40 -12.39
C VAL A 234 -12.00 10.77 -12.32
N LEU A 235 -10.67 10.77 -12.26
CA LEU A 235 -9.81 11.94 -12.42
C LEU A 235 -8.95 11.74 -13.67
N ARG A 236 -8.93 12.75 -14.55
CA ARG A 236 -8.16 12.74 -15.80
C ARG A 236 -7.15 13.88 -15.75
N TYR A 237 -5.89 13.58 -15.99
CA TYR A 237 -4.80 14.56 -16.07
C TYR A 237 -4.21 14.53 -17.47
N SER A 238 -4.19 15.67 -18.15
CA SER A 238 -3.61 15.75 -19.49
C SER A 238 -2.09 15.61 -19.44
N GLY A 239 -1.49 15.13 -20.54
CA GLY A 239 -0.03 15.10 -20.67
C GLY A 239 0.60 16.48 -20.51
N SER A 240 -0.06 17.54 -20.96
CA SER A 240 0.43 18.91 -20.77
C SER A 240 0.48 19.32 -19.30
N GLU A 241 -0.47 18.88 -18.48
CA GLU A 241 -0.47 19.11 -17.03
C GLU A 241 0.64 18.32 -16.35
N ILE A 242 0.72 17.02 -16.67
CA ILE A 242 1.70 16.12 -16.07
C ILE A 242 3.12 16.54 -16.41
N PHE A 243 3.45 16.80 -17.68
CA PHE A 243 4.83 17.15 -18.06
C PHE A 243 5.23 18.57 -17.65
N ARG A 244 4.27 19.48 -17.44
CA ARG A 244 4.56 20.84 -16.96
C ARG A 244 4.95 20.80 -15.48
N ASP A 245 4.14 20.15 -14.66
CA ASP A 245 4.40 20.00 -13.24
C ASP A 245 3.73 18.72 -12.69
N PRO A 246 4.47 17.58 -12.68
CA PRO A 246 3.95 16.33 -12.13
C PRO A 246 3.56 16.47 -10.64
N SER A 247 4.28 17.32 -9.89
CA SER A 247 4.06 17.53 -8.45
C SER A 247 2.72 18.21 -8.19
N GLU A 248 2.33 19.16 -9.04
CA GLU A 248 1.03 19.82 -8.96
C GLU A 248 -0.11 18.82 -9.22
N ALA A 249 0.00 18.01 -10.28
CA ALA A 249 -1.00 17.00 -10.62
C ALA A 249 -1.21 15.96 -9.48
N THR A 250 -0.11 15.49 -8.87
CA THR A 250 -0.22 14.56 -7.74
C THR A 250 -0.64 15.23 -6.43
N ALA A 251 -0.39 16.54 -6.26
CA ALA A 251 -0.97 17.32 -5.17
C ALA A 251 -2.49 17.39 -5.29
N ASP A 252 -3.00 17.65 -6.49
CA ASP A 252 -4.44 17.68 -6.75
C ASP A 252 -5.10 16.32 -6.46
N LEU A 253 -4.49 15.21 -6.92
CA LEU A 253 -4.94 13.86 -6.57
C LEU A 253 -5.02 13.65 -5.06
N HIS A 254 -3.96 14.03 -4.34
CA HIS A 254 -3.90 13.89 -2.89
C HIS A 254 -5.01 14.72 -2.21
N LEU A 255 -5.27 15.96 -2.64
CA LEU A 255 -6.36 16.78 -2.11
C LEU A 255 -7.74 16.14 -2.34
N HIS A 256 -7.97 15.55 -3.51
CA HIS A 256 -9.19 14.81 -3.79
C HIS A 256 -9.37 13.64 -2.83
N LEU A 257 -8.32 12.85 -2.58
CA LEU A 257 -8.35 11.71 -1.65
C LEU A 257 -8.62 12.16 -0.20
N LEU A 258 -7.94 13.21 0.28
CA LEU A 258 -8.19 13.79 1.61
C LEU A 258 -9.63 14.28 1.78
N LYS A 259 -10.20 14.91 0.75
CA LYS A 259 -11.59 15.36 0.78
C LYS A 259 -12.56 14.19 0.92
N LYS A 260 -12.29 13.04 0.28
CA LYS A 260 -13.12 11.84 0.43
C LYS A 260 -13.03 11.24 1.84
N LEU A 261 -11.84 11.27 2.46
CA LEU A 261 -11.67 10.86 3.86
C LEU A 261 -12.45 11.76 4.82
N ALA A 262 -12.46 13.08 4.59
CA ALA A 262 -13.11 14.04 5.47
C ALA A 262 -14.64 13.89 5.52
N VAL A 263 -15.28 13.44 4.44
CA VAL A 263 -16.75 13.23 4.35
C VAL A 263 -17.22 12.10 5.28
N ARG A 264 -16.31 11.26 5.80
CA ARG A 264 -16.60 10.19 6.77
C ARG A 264 -16.81 10.72 8.21
N ARG A 265 -16.35 11.94 8.53
CA ARG A 265 -16.40 12.51 9.89
C ARG A 265 -17.66 13.32 10.16
#